data_AF-J2GRZ1-F1
#
_entry.id   AF-J2GRZ1-F1
#
_cell.length_a   1.000
_cell.length_b   1.000
_cell.length_c   1.000
_cell.angle_alpha   90.00
_cell.angle_beta   90.00
_cell.angle_gamma   90.00
#
_symmetry.space_group_name_H-M   'P 1'
#
loop_
_entity.id
_entity.type
_entity.pdbx_description
1 polymer ?
#
loop_
_entity_poly.entity_id
_entity_poly.type
_entity_poly.pdbx_seq_one_letter_code
_entity_poly.pdbx_strand_id
1 'polypeptide(L)' 'GDLSVEEGGGLLQVLASHYPKFEGKPCELIFMRKMGISTFVLVSGSTELYFDSGVKVVKQLDLANCIEELKGKYL' A
#
# COMPACT_ATOMS: atom_id res chain seq x y z
N GLY A 1 9.97 6.36 -9.48
CA GLY A 1 8.55 6.47 -9.88
C GLY A 1 7.84 6.43 -8.58
N ASP A 2 7.67 7.60 -8.01
CA ASP A 2 7.48 7.73 -6.57
C ASP A 2 6.08 8.26 -6.32
N LEU A 3 5.62 8.07 -5.09
CA LEU A 3 4.35 8.59 -4.64
C LEU A 3 4.42 10.12 -4.66
N SER A 4 3.48 10.78 -5.33
CA SER A 4 3.36 12.23 -5.25
C SER A 4 2.64 12.68 -3.98
N VAL A 5 2.74 13.96 -3.63
CA VAL A 5 2.05 14.51 -2.45
C VAL A 5 0.53 14.40 -2.62
N GLU A 6 0.03 14.61 -3.84
CA GLU A 6 -1.39 14.50 -4.20
C GLU A 6 -1.89 13.07 -4.04
N GLU A 7 -1.09 12.08 -4.40
CA GLU A 7 -1.41 10.66 -4.25
C GLU A 7 -1.37 10.19 -2.79
N GLY A 8 -0.56 10.86 -1.96
CA GLY A 8 -0.45 10.59 -0.53
C GLY A 8 -1.79 10.74 0.21
N GLY A 9 -2.63 11.70 -0.19
CA GLY A 9 -3.96 11.86 0.39
C GLY A 9 -4.84 10.61 0.19
N GLY A 10 -4.82 10.05 -1.02
CA GLY A 10 -5.55 8.82 -1.34
C GLY A 10 -5.03 7.61 -0.57
N LEU A 11 -3.70 7.50 -0.43
CA LEU A 11 -3.08 6.46 0.39
C LEU A 11 -3.56 6.52 1.85
N LEU A 12 -3.49 7.70 2.47
CA LEU A 12 -3.92 7.90 3.86
C LEU A 12 -5.39 7.57 4.04
N GLN A 13 -6.24 7.94 3.07
CA GLN A 13 -7.66 7.59 3.11
C GLN A 13 -7.89 6.08 3.08
N VAL A 14 -7.18 5.35 2.23
CA VAL A 14 -7.30 3.88 2.13
C VAL A 14 -6.84 3.20 3.44
N LEU A 15 -5.71 3.64 3.99
CA LEU A 15 -5.21 3.14 5.27
C LEU A 15 -6.23 3.41 6.39
N ALA A 16 -6.69 4.65 6.57
CA ALA A 16 -7.66 4.98 7.61
C ALA A 16 -8.97 4.18 7.48
N SER A 17 -9.43 3.95 6.25
CA SER A 17 -10.72 3.29 5.99
C SER A 17 -10.67 1.76 6.13
N HIS A 18 -9.51 1.14 5.89
CA HIS A 18 -9.42 -0.30 5.70
C HIS A 18 -8.35 -0.99 6.53
N TYR A 19 -7.26 -0.32 6.90
CA TYR A 19 -6.20 -0.93 7.71
C TYR A 19 -6.70 -1.50 9.05
N PRO A 20 -7.65 -0.88 9.78
CA PRO A 20 -8.18 -1.47 11.02
C PRO A 20 -8.79 -2.87 10.84
N LYS A 21 -9.23 -3.24 9.62
CA LYS A 21 -9.76 -4.58 9.33
C LYS A 21 -8.68 -5.68 9.31
N PHE A 22 -7.41 -5.27 9.31
CA PHE A 22 -6.24 -6.15 9.33
C PHE A 22 -5.65 -6.31 10.73
N GLU A 23 -6.37 -5.90 11.79
CA GLU A 23 -5.93 -6.11 13.16
C GLU A 23 -5.56 -7.58 13.41
N GLY A 24 -4.33 -7.80 13.90
CA GLY A 24 -3.78 -9.13 14.14
C GLY A 24 -3.43 -9.95 12.88
N LYS A 25 -3.46 -9.36 11.68
CA LYS A 25 -3.19 -10.04 10.40
C LYS A 25 -2.06 -9.36 9.62
N PRO A 26 -1.27 -10.12 8.84
CA PRO A 26 -0.36 -9.53 7.86
C PRO A 26 -1.12 -8.65 6.88
N CYS A 27 -0.52 -7.51 6.53
CA CYS A 27 -1.10 -6.55 5.59
C CYS A 27 0.00 -6.02 4.65
N GLU A 28 -0.18 -6.26 3.36
CA GLU A 28 0.62 -5.64 2.32
C GLU A 28 -0.16 -4.48 1.68
N LEU A 29 0.53 -3.37 1.46
CA LEU A 29 0.05 -2.25 0.67
C LEU A 29 0.68 -2.30 -0.71
N ILE A 30 -0.16 -2.29 -1.75
CA ILE A 30 0.26 -2.22 -3.14
C ILE A 30 -0.21 -0.91 -3.73
N PHE A 31 0.75 -0.12 -4.21
CA PHE A 31 0.52 1.07 -4.99
C PHE A 31 0.78 0.76 -6.46
N MET A 32 -0.23 0.97 -7.30
CA MET A 32 -0.15 0.76 -8.74
C MET A 32 -0.67 1.97 -9.52
N ARG A 33 -0.21 2.10 -10.77
CA ARG A 33 -0.64 3.16 -11.68
C ARG A 33 -0.98 2.59 -13.05
N LYS A 34 -2.11 3.01 -13.60
CA LYS A 34 -2.55 2.70 -14.96
C LYS A 34 -3.02 3.96 -15.66
N MET A 35 -2.42 4.30 -16.80
CA MET A 35 -2.78 5.49 -17.60
C MET A 35 -2.85 6.80 -16.77
N GLY A 36 -1.92 6.98 -15.83
CA GLY A 36 -1.88 8.15 -14.96
C GLY A 36 -2.81 8.11 -13.74
N ILE A 37 -3.69 7.11 -13.63
CA ILE A 37 -4.57 6.92 -12.49
C ILE A 37 -3.87 6.04 -11.45
N SER A 38 -3.85 6.52 -10.21
CA SER A 38 -3.22 5.86 -9.08
C SER A 38 -4.24 5.11 -8.23
N THR A 39 -3.88 3.91 -7.80
CA THR A 39 -4.75 3.02 -7.03
C THR A 39 -3.94 2.29 -5.96
N PHE A 40 -4.56 2.13 -4.79
CA PHE A 40 -3.98 1.45 -3.64
C PHE A 40 -4.82 0.23 -3.27
N VAL A 41 -4.15 -0.86 -2.93
CA VAL A 41 -4.78 -2.11 -2.50
C VAL A 41 -4.16 -2.54 -1.19
N LEU A 42 -4.99 -2.93 -0.22
CA LEU A 42 -4.55 -3.62 0.99
C LEU A 42 -4.90 -5.09 0.86
N VAL A 43 -3.91 -5.96 1.02
CA VAL A 43 -4.06 -7.42 0.85
C VAL A 43 -3.60 -8.12 2.12
N SER A 44 -4.32 -9.17 2.52
CA SER A 44 -3.97 -9.95 3.70
C SER A 44 -3.23 -11.21 3.29
N GLY A 45 -2.08 -11.44 3.91
CA GLY A 45 -1.25 -12.62 3.66
C GLY A 45 -0.69 -12.70 2.24
N SER A 46 -0.05 -13.84 1.94
CA SER A 46 0.50 -14.14 0.62
C SER A 46 -0.60 -14.56 -0.34
N THR A 47 -1.04 -13.64 -1.20
CA THR A 47 -2.03 -13.92 -2.25
C THR A 47 -1.42 -13.58 -3.61
N GLU A 48 -1.68 -14.39 -4.63
CA GLU A 48 -1.30 -14.07 -6.01
C GLU A 48 -2.21 -12.96 -6.56
N LEU A 49 -1.59 -11.94 -7.17
CA LEU A 49 -2.31 -10.82 -7.76
C LEU A 49 -1.97 -10.73 -9.24
N TYR A 50 -3.02 -10.70 -10.05
CA TYR A 50 -2.92 -10.56 -11.50
C TYR A 50 -3.55 -9.23 -11.89
N PHE A 51 -2.83 -8.46 -12.68
CA PHE A 51 -3.25 -7.14 -13.12
C PHE A 51 -3.54 -7.16 -14.61
N ASP A 52 -4.44 -6.29 -15.05
CA ASP A 52 -4.70 -6.09 -16.46
C ASP A 52 -3.49 -5.45 -17.16
N SER A 53 -3.43 -5.61 -18.48
CA SER A 53 -2.31 -5.10 -19.27
C SER A 53 -2.15 -3.59 -19.12
N GLY A 54 -0.90 -3.14 -18.91
CA GLY A 54 -0.57 -1.72 -18.78
C GLY A 54 -0.64 -1.18 -17.34
N VAL A 55 -0.99 -2.01 -16.35
CA VAL A 55 -0.76 -1.67 -14.95
C VAL A 55 0.72 -1.73 -14.63
N LYS A 56 1.22 -0.70 -13.95
CA LYS A 56 2.54 -0.69 -13.34
C LYS A 56 2.41 -0.78 -11.82
N VAL A 57 2.94 -1.83 -11.21
CA VAL A 57 3.16 -1.87 -9.76
C VAL A 57 4.30 -0.88 -9.45
N VAL A 58 3.97 0.15 -8.68
CA VAL A 58 4.89 1.23 -8.33
C VAL A 58 5.63 0.89 -7.04
N LYS A 59 4.90 0.41 -6.03
CA LYS A 59 5.44 -0.08 -4.75
C LYS A 59 4.58 -1.20 -4.19
N GLN A 60 5.23 -2.14 -3.52
CA GLN A 60 4.62 -3.16 -2.68
C GLN A 60 5.36 -3.13 -1.34
N LEU A 61 4.61 -2.97 -0.25
CA LEU A 61 5.15 -2.74 1.08
C LEU A 61 4.48 -3.68 2.07
N ASP A 62 5.28 -4.36 2.88
CA ASP A 62 4.82 -4.99 4.11
C ASP A 62 4.66 -3.91 5.19
N LEU A 63 3.41 -3.67 5.61
CA LEU A 63 3.13 -2.61 6.57
C LEU A 63 3.69 -2.90 7.96
N ALA A 64 3.86 -4.17 8.34
CA ALA A 64 4.49 -4.52 9.61
C ALA A 64 5.96 -4.07 9.61
N ASN A 65 6.69 -4.36 8.52
CA ASN A 65 8.08 -3.90 8.37
C ASN A 65 8.18 -2.37 8.35
N CYS A 66 7.28 -1.69 7.65
CA CYS A 66 7.26 -0.22 7.66
C CYS A 66 7.04 0.36 9.06
N ILE A 67 6.14 -0.24 9.85
CA ILE A 67 5.89 0.18 11.23
C ILE A 67 7.13 -0.05 12.09
N GLU A 68 7.77 -1.21 12.01
CA GLU A 68 8.99 -1.48 12.79
C GLU A 68 10.15 -0.55 12.41
N GLU A 69 10.33 -0.26 11.12
CA GLU A 69 11.31 0.74 10.67
C GLU A 69 11.01 2.13 11.19
N LEU A 70 9.74 2.54 11.22
CA LEU A 70 9.33 3.84 11.75
C LEU A 70 9.56 3.91 13.25
N LYS A 71 9.23 2.85 14.00
CA LYS A 71 9.53 2.76 15.43
C LYS A 71 11.03 2.91 15.66
N GLY A 72 11.88 2.14 15.00
CA GLY A 72 13.33 2.24 15.19
C GLY A 72 13.97 3.59 14.81
N LYS A 73 13.28 4.41 14.01
CA LYS A 73 13.75 5.77 13.63
C LYS A 73 13.26 6.87 14.56
N TYR A 74 12.10 6.70 15.18
CA TYR A 74 11.39 7.80 15.86
C TYR A 74 10.94 7.46 17.30
N LEU A 75 11.13 6.23 17.76
CA LEU A 75 10.91 5.77 19.14
C LEU A 75 12.24 5.22 19.70
#